data_AF-A0A554V9W5-F1
#
_entry.id   AF-A0A554V9W5-F1
#
_cell.length_a   1.000
_cell.length_b   1.000
_cell.length_c   1.000
_cell.angle_alpha   90.00
_cell.angle_beta   90.00
_cell.angle_gamma   90.00
#
_symmetry.space_group_name_H-M   'P 1'
#
loop_
_entity.id
_entity.type
_entity.pdbx_description
1 polymer ?
#
loop_
_entity_poly.entity_id
_entity_poly.type
_entity_poly.pdbx_seq_one_letter_code
_entity_poly.pdbx_strand_id
1 'polypeptide(L)' 'MELHERLYLDIVNKYNLDLNENQILQLKTSCKKAIADNPNVDYYSLLMACKAYLVMIMEFPDLEL' A
#
# COMPACT_ATOMS: atom_id res chain seq x y z
N MET A 1 15.02 0.84 7.61
CA MET A 1 13.69 1.00 7.00
C MET A 1 13.37 -0.29 6.29
N GLU A 2 12.27 -0.92 6.66
CA GLU A 2 11.83 -2.17 6.03
C GLU A 2 11.23 -1.90 4.65
N LEU A 3 11.23 -2.92 3.77
CA LEU A 3 10.75 -2.79 2.39
C LEU A 3 9.30 -2.29 2.31
N HIS A 4 8.43 -2.80 3.18
CA HIS A 4 7.02 -2.41 3.22
C HIS A 4 6.80 -0.95 3.65
N GLU A 5 7.65 -0.43 4.55
CA GLU A 5 7.63 0.98 4.97
C GLU A 5 8.04 1.89 3.82
N ARG A 6 9.07 1.48 3.06
CA ARG A 6 9.51 2.20 1.87
C ARG A 6 8.42 2.27 0.81
N LEU A 7 7.74 1.16 0.53
CA LEU A 7 6.62 1.11 -0.42
C LEU A 7 5.49 2.06 0.01
N TYR A 8 5.11 2.04 1.29
CA TYR A 8 4.10 2.95 1.84
C TYR A 8 4.49 4.43 1.64
N LEU A 9 5.70 4.81 2.03
CA LEU A 9 6.16 6.20 1.91
C LEU A 9 6.22 6.66 0.46
N ASP A 10 6.73 5.82 -0.44
CA ASP A 10 6.80 6.16 -1.86
C ASP A 10 5.39 6.37 -2.46
N ILE A 11 4.39 5.60 -2.04
CA ILE A 11 3.00 5.81 -2.45
C ILE A 11 2.45 7.13 -1.90
N VAL A 12 2.52 7.35 -0.59
CA VAL A 12 1.93 8.54 0.05
C VAL A 12 2.58 9.82 -0.48
N ASN A 13 3.91 9.84 -0.60
CA ASN A 13 4.66 10.98 -1.10
C ASN A 13 4.38 11.26 -2.58
N LYS A 14 4.28 10.21 -3.41
CA LYS A 14 4.06 10.38 -4.86
C LYS A 14 2.68 10.95 -5.19
N TYR A 15 1.67 10.60 -4.40
CA TYR A 15 0.29 11.00 -4.68
C TYR A 15 -0.22 12.12 -3.76
N ASN A 16 0.63 12.64 -2.85
CA ASN A 16 0.30 13.70 -1.90
C ASN A 16 -1.04 13.44 -1.18
N LEU A 17 -1.19 12.21 -0.67
CA LEU A 17 -2.47 11.71 -0.15
C LEU A 17 -2.70 12.21 1.28
N ASP A 18 -3.90 12.71 1.53
CA ASP A 18 -4.41 12.94 2.87
C ASP A 18 -5.27 11.74 3.28
N LEU A 19 -4.64 10.76 3.95
CA LEU A 19 -5.28 9.53 4.39
C LEU A 19 -5.67 9.67 5.87
N ASN A 20 -6.87 9.20 6.23
CA ASN A 20 -7.24 9.07 7.63
C ASN A 20 -6.51 7.89 8.31
N GLU A 21 -6.57 7.81 9.64
CA GLU A 21 -5.86 6.79 10.42
C GLU A 21 -6.18 5.35 9.98
N ASN A 22 -7.44 5.05 9.64
CA ASN A 22 -7.85 3.73 9.19
C ASN A 22 -7.25 3.39 7.82
N GLN A 23 -7.32 4.33 6.86
CA GLN A 23 -6.74 4.17 5.53
C GLN A 23 -5.22 4.00 5.58
N ILE A 24 -4.55 4.74 6.48
CA ILE A 24 -3.11 4.58 6.72
C ILE A 24 -2.81 3.16 7.21
N LEU A 25 -3.58 2.65 8.16
CA LEU A 25 -3.39 1.30 8.70
C LEU A 25 -3.62 0.24 7.62
N GLN A 26 -4.72 0.34 6.87
CA GLN A 26 -5.05 -0.57 5.77
C GLN A 26 -3.96 -0.56 4.68
N LEU A 27 -3.45 0.60 4.30
CA LEU A 27 -2.40 0.70 3.28
C LEU A 27 -1.08 0.08 3.77
N LYS A 28 -0.68 0.34 5.02
CA LYS A 28 0.52 -0.28 5.62
C LYS A 28 0.42 -1.81 5.65
N THR A 29 -0.74 -2.33 6.05
CA THR A 29 -1.02 -3.78 6.05
C THR A 29 -0.98 -4.34 4.63
N SER A 30 -1.59 -3.65 3.67
CA SER A 30 -1.60 -4.03 2.26
C SER A 30 -0.19 -4.06 1.66
N CYS A 31 0.69 -3.13 2.02
CA CYS A 31 2.11 -3.17 1.59
C CYS A 31 2.84 -4.42 2.12
N LYS A 32 2.54 -4.87 3.34
CA LYS A 32 3.10 -6.12 3.88
C LYS A 32 2.55 -7.34 3.12
N LYS A 33 1.24 -7.35 2.87
CA LYS A 33 0.55 -8.40 2.12
C LYS A 33 1.07 -8.52 0.69
N ALA A 34 1.29 -7.39 0.00
CA ALA A 34 1.86 -7.37 -1.34
C ALA A 34 3.21 -8.10 -1.41
N ILE A 35 4.08 -7.93 -0.41
CA ILE A 35 5.38 -8.62 -0.33
C ILE A 35 5.18 -10.11 -0.05
N ALA A 36 4.31 -10.45 0.91
CA ALA A 36 4.06 -11.83 1.29
C ALA A 36 3.45 -12.65 0.13
N ASP A 37 2.52 -12.06 -0.60
CA ASP A 37 1.83 -12.68 -1.75
C ASP A 37 2.74 -12.75 -2.99
N ASN A 38 3.75 -11.88 -3.07
CA ASN A 38 4.64 -11.76 -4.24
C ASN A 38 6.13 -11.75 -3.83
N PRO A 39 6.68 -12.82 -3.21
CA PRO A 39 8.01 -12.78 -2.60
C PRO A 39 9.17 -12.63 -3.60
N ASN A 40 8.93 -12.90 -4.89
CA ASN A 40 9.96 -12.91 -5.93
C ASN A 40 9.83 -11.78 -6.95
N VAL A 41 8.87 -10.87 -6.78
CA VAL A 41 8.68 -9.78 -7.74
C VAL A 41 9.55 -8.58 -7.36
N ASP A 42 9.90 -7.76 -8.35
CA ASP A 42 10.73 -6.60 -8.13
C ASP A 42 10.01 -5.47 -7.38
N TYR A 43 10.79 -4.48 -6.96
CA TYR A 43 10.28 -3.32 -6.22
C TYR A 43 9.17 -2.57 -6.95
N TYR A 44 9.28 -2.43 -8.28
CA TYR A 44 8.33 -1.68 -9.07
C TYR A 44 6.99 -2.40 -9.16
N SER A 45 7.02 -3.73 -9.31
CA SER A 45 5.85 -4.60 -9.30
C SER A 45 5.14 -4.57 -7.95
N LEU A 46 5.90 -4.59 -6.84
CA LEU A 46 5.35 -4.39 -5.50
C LEU A 46 4.69 -3.01 -5.35
N LEU A 47 5.32 -1.95 -5.86
CA LEU A 47 4.75 -0.60 -5.82
C LEU A 47 3.42 -0.52 -6.59
N MET A 48 3.31 -1.22 -7.71
CA MET A 48 2.05 -1.32 -8.47
C MET A 48 0.98 -2.10 -7.71
N ALA A 49 1.34 -3.19 -7.02
CA ALA A 49 0.41 -3.93 -6.17
C ALA A 49 -0.10 -3.06 -5.01
N CYS A 50 0.79 -2.35 -4.30
CA CYS A 50 0.41 -1.41 -3.26
C CYS A 50 -0.51 -0.29 -3.79
N LYS A 51 -0.29 0.16 -5.03
CA LYS A 51 -1.15 1.15 -5.69
C LYS A 51 -2.56 0.60 -5.96
N ALA A 52 -2.67 -0.66 -6.37
CA ALA A 52 -3.97 -1.31 -6.56
C ALA A 52 -4.75 -1.37 -5.23
N TYR A 53 -4.08 -1.74 -4.13
CA TYR A 53 -4.70 -1.69 -2.80
C TYR A 53 -5.12 -0.29 -2.38
N LEU A 54 -4.29 0.73 -2.64
CA LEU A 54 -4.66 2.12 -2.39
C LEU A 54 -5.95 2.50 -3.12
N VAL A 55 -6.08 2.17 -4.41
CA VAL A 55 -7.31 2.46 -5.17
C VAL A 55 -8.52 1.80 -4.50
N MET A 56 -8.41 0.54 -4.10
CA MET A 56 -9.48 -0.16 -3.37
C MET A 56 -9.85 0.52 -2.04
N ILE A 57 -8.85 0.93 -1.25
CA ILE A 57 -9.06 1.64 0.03
C ILE A 57 -9.77 2.99 -0.18
N MET A 58 -9.44 3.69 -1.26
CA MET A 58 -10.03 4.99 -1.57
C MET A 58 -11.44 4.88 -2.14
N GLU A 59 -11.70 3.86 -2.97
CA GLU A 59 -13.02 3.63 -3.57
C GLU A 59 -13.99 2.93 -2.61
N PHE A 60 -13.49 2.09 -1.71
CA PHE A 60 -14.27 1.28 -0.77
C PHE A 60 -13.72 1.39 0.66
N PRO A 61 -13.87 2.55 1.32
CA PRO A 61 -13.25 2.81 2.62
C PRO A 61 -13.75 1.90 3.76
N ASP A 62 -14.93 1.30 3.61
CA ASP A 62 -15.54 0.37 4.58
C ASP A 62 -15.19 -1.10 4.32
N LEU A 63 -14.42 -1.39 3.25
CA LEU A 63 -14.01 -2.75 2.92
C LEU A 63 -12.74 -3.11 3.71
N GLU A 64 -12.84 -4.14 4.56
CA GLU A 64 -11.68 -4.71 5.24
C GLU A 64 -10.90 -5.65 4.30
N LEU A 65 -9.59 -5.40 4.12
CA LEU A 65 -8.68 -6.07 3.15
C LEU A 65 -7.67 -7.02 3.81
#